data_AF-A0A7C4FYP3-F1
#
_entry.id   AF-A0A7C4FYP3-F1
#
_cell.length_a   1.000
_cell.length_b   1.000
_cell.length_c   1.000
_cell.angle_alpha   90.00
_cell.angle_beta   90.00
_cell.angle_gamma   90.00
#
_symmetry.space_group_name_H-M   'P 1'
#
loop_
_entity.id
_entity.type
_entity.pdbx_description
1 polymer ?
#
loop_
_entity_poly.entity_id
_entity_poly.type
_entity_poly.pdbx_seq_one_letter_code
_entity_poly.pdbx_strand_id
1 'polypeptide(L)'
;MDKVGVLGHSTGGGAAIQFCGTDQRCKAGLTYDAFMRPVSLDVLQNGTPQPFLYLFSELWPFARNIELFEGYYRRVPASNRVITILGADHYDFTDLPALSPLAPQLGLKGPIPGAQVQKILMDTTLAF
;
A
#
# COMPACT_ATOMS: atom_id res chain seq x y z
N MET A 1 16.29 13.95 -13.10
CA MET A 1 15.55 12.67 -12.88
C MET A 1 14.12 13.09 -12.66
N ASP A 2 13.32 13.02 -13.73
CA ASP A 2 12.08 13.82 -13.77
C ASP A 2 10.83 12.95 -13.63
N LYS A 3 11.00 11.62 -13.70
CA LYS A 3 9.94 10.62 -13.55
C LYS A 3 10.39 9.54 -12.57
N VAL A 4 10.08 9.73 -11.29
CA VAL A 4 10.46 8.81 -10.21
C VAL A 4 9.22 8.48 -9.40
N GLY A 5 8.75 7.25 -9.52
CA GLY A 5 7.72 6.66 -8.67
C GLY A 5 8.35 5.74 -7.63
N VAL A 6 7.73 5.64 -6.45
CA VAL A 6 8.12 4.65 -5.43
C VAL A 6 6.91 3.80 -5.07
N LEU A 7 7.14 2.48 -5.06
CA LEU A 7 6.16 1.48 -4.69
C LEU A 7 6.68 0.64 -3.55
N GLY A 8 5.81 0.26 -2.62
CA GLY A 8 6.19 -0.68 -1.57
C GLY A 8 5.02 -1.40 -0.93
N HIS A 9 5.29 -2.62 -0.47
CA HIS A 9 4.36 -3.46 0.31
C HIS A 9 4.65 -3.36 1.80
N SER A 10 3.61 -3.35 2.64
CA SER A 10 3.73 -3.44 4.11
C SER A 10 4.67 -2.35 4.65
N THR A 11 5.73 -2.72 5.37
CA THR A 11 6.81 -1.81 5.82
C THR A 11 7.43 -1.02 4.66
N GLY A 12 7.55 -1.63 3.47
CA GLY A 12 7.99 -0.95 2.25
C GLY A 12 7.00 0.13 1.78
N GLY A 13 5.69 -0.05 1.99
CA GLY A 13 4.68 0.98 1.72
C GLY A 13 4.83 2.18 2.67
N GLY A 14 5.10 1.91 3.96
CA GLY A 14 5.48 2.95 4.92
C GLY A 14 6.77 3.67 4.52
N ALA A 15 7.77 2.92 4.06
CA ALA A 15 9.02 3.50 3.57
C ALA A 15 8.81 4.38 2.31
N ALA A 16 7.91 4.00 1.41
CA ALA A 16 7.54 4.81 0.25
C ALA A 16 6.91 6.15 0.67
N ILE A 17 5.97 6.11 1.63
CA ILE A 17 5.37 7.32 2.22
C ILE A 17 6.45 8.18 2.89
N GLN A 18 7.31 7.58 3.70
CA GLN A 18 8.39 8.27 4.40
C GLN A 18 9.31 8.98 3.42
N PHE A 19 9.77 8.29 2.39
CA PHE A 19 10.66 8.83 1.37
C PHE A 19 10.01 10.01 0.63
N CYS A 20 8.76 9.87 0.20
CA CYS A 20 8.08 10.97 -0.50
C CYS A 20 7.78 12.16 0.41
N GLY A 21 7.62 11.93 1.71
CA GLY A 21 7.46 12.99 2.70
C GLY A 21 8.75 13.78 2.99
N THR A 22 9.92 13.21 2.72
CA THR A 22 11.22 13.83 3.06
C THR A 22 12.12 14.14 1.87
N ASP A 23 11.80 13.66 0.67
CA ASP A 23 12.63 13.81 -0.52
C ASP A 23 11.85 14.30 -1.74
N GLN A 24 12.22 15.49 -2.24
CA GLN A 24 11.59 16.15 -3.39
C GLN A 24 11.82 15.42 -4.73
N ARG A 25 12.71 14.42 -4.77
CA ARG A 25 12.91 13.57 -5.94
C ARG A 25 11.73 12.62 -6.15
N CYS A 26 10.98 12.25 -5.11
CA CYS A 26 9.73 11.50 -5.29
C CYS A 26 8.71 12.34 -6.08
N LYS A 27 8.18 11.77 -7.17
CA LYS A 27 7.15 12.41 -8.02
C LYS A 27 5.78 11.78 -7.90
N ALA A 28 5.70 10.50 -7.52
CA ALA A 28 4.47 9.79 -7.22
C ALA A 28 4.76 8.60 -6.29
N GLY A 29 3.76 8.18 -5.53
CA GLY A 29 3.87 7.01 -4.64
C GLY A 29 2.70 6.05 -4.81
N LEU A 30 2.98 4.76 -4.68
CA LEU A 30 1.96 3.72 -4.64
C LEU A 30 2.23 2.80 -3.46
N THR A 31 1.21 2.41 -2.71
CA THR A 31 1.39 1.45 -1.62
C THR A 31 0.51 0.23 -1.77
N TYR A 32 1.08 -0.91 -1.40
CA TYR A 32 0.37 -2.17 -1.19
C TYR A 32 0.31 -2.44 0.30
N ASP A 33 -0.87 -2.28 0.89
CA ASP A 33 -1.17 -2.58 2.27
C ASP A 33 -0.18 -1.95 3.26
N ALA A 34 -0.02 -0.62 3.16
CA ALA A 34 1.03 0.12 3.84
C ALA A 34 1.01 -0.07 5.36
N PHE A 35 2.19 -0.35 5.92
CA PHE A 35 2.41 -0.32 7.36
C PHE A 35 2.91 1.07 7.77
N MET A 36 2.04 1.83 8.45
CA MET A 36 2.21 3.23 8.82
C MET A 36 3.01 3.44 10.11
N ARG A 37 3.11 2.43 10.98
CA ARG A 37 3.83 2.56 12.26
C ARG A 37 5.28 3.08 12.16
N PRO A 38 6.11 2.67 11.17
CA PRO A 38 7.46 3.17 11.04
C PRO A 38 7.56 4.54 10.34
N VAL A 39 6.45 5.11 9.87
CA VAL A 39 6.45 6.46 9.27
C VAL A 39 6.62 7.50 10.38
N SER A 40 7.48 8.50 10.16
CA SER A 40 7.77 9.54 11.14
C SER A 40 6.54 10.38 11.44
N LEU A 41 6.48 10.91 12.67
CA LEU A 41 5.39 11.80 13.08
C LEU A 41 5.29 13.03 12.17
N ASP A 42 6.42 13.59 11.72
CA ASP A 42 6.44 14.74 10.82
C ASP A 42 5.73 14.44 9.49
N VAL A 43 5.98 13.28 8.89
CA VAL A 43 5.32 12.88 7.63
C VAL A 43 3.85 12.56 7.88
N LEU A 44 3.51 11.89 8.99
CA LEU A 44 2.11 11.60 9.35
C LEU A 44 1.30 12.88 9.62
N GLN A 45 1.91 13.92 10.18
CA GLN A 45 1.25 15.17 10.53
C GLN A 45 1.21 16.20 9.40
N ASN A 46 2.12 16.11 8.43
CA ASN A 46 2.17 17.03 7.28
C ASN A 46 1.63 16.42 5.98
N GLY A 47 1.52 15.09 5.90
CA GLY A 47 1.14 14.41 4.66
C GLY A 47 2.25 14.39 3.61
N THR A 48 1.90 13.97 2.40
CA THR A 48 2.76 14.00 1.21
C THR A 48 2.08 14.79 0.10
N PRO A 49 2.75 15.80 -0.51
CA PRO A 49 2.14 16.62 -1.55
C PRO A 49 2.08 15.94 -2.92
N GLN A 50 2.84 14.86 -3.14
CA GLN A 50 2.85 14.11 -4.39
C GLN A 50 1.53 13.32 -4.59
N PRO A 51 1.15 13.03 -5.84
CA PRO A 51 0.09 12.07 -6.13
C PRO A 51 0.40 10.71 -5.51
N PHE A 52 -0.59 10.11 -4.88
CA PHE A 52 -0.51 8.76 -4.34
C PHE A 52 -1.73 7.91 -4.69
N LEU A 53 -1.48 6.61 -4.83
CA LEU A 53 -2.50 5.57 -4.84
C LEU A 53 -2.22 4.58 -3.70
N TYR A 54 -3.24 4.27 -2.90
CA TYR A 54 -3.12 3.34 -1.78
C TYR A 54 -4.02 2.12 -2.04
N LEU A 55 -3.44 0.93 -2.07
CA LEU A 55 -4.19 -0.32 -2.12
C LEU A 55 -4.12 -0.97 -0.73
N PHE A 56 -5.22 -1.49 -0.23
CA PHE A 56 -5.29 -2.22 1.05
C PHE A 56 -5.93 -3.60 0.86
N SER A 57 -5.51 -4.54 1.70
CA SER A 57 -6.26 -5.79 1.91
C SER A 57 -7.56 -5.49 2.68
N GLU A 58 -8.56 -6.35 2.53
CA GLU A 58 -9.76 -6.29 3.39
C GLU A 58 -9.48 -6.93 4.76
N LEU A 59 -8.70 -8.01 4.78
CA LEU A 59 -8.67 -8.92 5.92
C LEU A 59 -7.55 -8.67 6.92
N TRP A 60 -6.59 -7.79 6.65
CA TRP A 60 -5.48 -7.53 7.57
C TRP A 60 -5.93 -6.66 8.77
N PRO A 61 -6.12 -7.22 9.97
CA PRO A 61 -6.74 -6.50 11.07
C PRO A 61 -5.69 -5.78 11.89
N PHE A 62 -5.52 -4.47 11.67
CA PHE A 62 -4.59 -3.68 12.46
C PHE A 62 -5.14 -2.26 12.73
N ALA A 63 -6.02 -2.14 13.74
CA ALA A 63 -6.74 -0.90 14.07
C ALA A 63 -5.82 0.33 14.23
N ARG A 64 -4.65 0.15 14.88
CA ARG A 64 -3.69 1.25 15.03
C ARG A 64 -3.11 1.73 13.70
N ASN A 65 -2.96 0.86 12.71
CA ASN A 65 -2.44 1.19 11.38
C ASN A 65 -3.48 1.99 10.61
N ILE A 66 -4.74 1.57 10.70
CA ILE A 66 -5.89 2.28 10.13
C ILE A 66 -5.98 3.70 10.71
N GLU A 67 -5.90 3.85 12.04
CA GLU A 67 -5.94 5.17 12.69
C GLU A 67 -4.82 6.09 12.19
N LEU A 68 -3.59 5.56 12.07
CA LEU A 68 -2.45 6.31 11.55
C LEU A 68 -2.64 6.70 10.08
N PHE A 69 -3.11 5.76 9.25
CA PHE A 69 -3.39 6.01 7.84
C PHE A 69 -4.47 7.06 7.67
N GLU A 70 -5.62 6.94 8.35
CA GLU A 70 -6.71 7.90 8.31
C GLU A 70 -6.28 9.30 8.77
N GLY A 71 -5.43 9.37 9.80
CA GLY A 71 -4.80 10.62 10.23
C GLY A 71 -3.97 11.25 9.10
N TYR A 72 -3.08 10.48 8.51
CA TYR A 72 -2.23 10.92 7.39
C TYR A 72 -3.05 11.29 6.13
N TYR A 73 -4.04 10.49 5.76
CA TYR A 73 -4.82 10.65 4.52
C TYR A 73 -5.65 11.93 4.51
N ARG A 74 -6.06 12.46 5.68
CA ARG A 74 -6.69 13.78 5.77
C ARG A 74 -5.78 14.95 5.35
N ARG A 75 -4.49 14.71 5.14
CA ARG A 75 -3.45 15.71 4.85
C ARG A 75 -2.81 15.55 3.48
N VAL A 76 -3.30 14.61 2.66
CA VAL A 76 -2.80 14.41 1.30
C VAL A 76 -3.76 15.04 0.28
N PRO A 77 -3.34 15.25 -0.98
CA PRO A 77 -4.23 15.77 -2.02
C PRO A 77 -5.54 15.00 -2.15
N ALA A 78 -6.67 15.71 -2.29
CA ALA A 78 -8.00 15.12 -2.50
C ALA A 78 -8.12 14.32 -3.82
N SER A 79 -7.17 14.47 -4.74
CA SER A 79 -7.04 13.66 -5.95
C SER A 79 -6.53 12.24 -5.68
N ASN A 80 -5.94 11.99 -4.51
CA ASN A 80 -5.44 10.66 -4.16
C ASN A 80 -6.60 9.67 -3.99
N ARG A 81 -6.30 8.38 -4.15
CA ARG A 81 -7.31 7.31 -4.13
C ARG A 81 -6.89 6.19 -3.20
N VAL A 82 -7.88 5.59 -2.57
CA VAL A 82 -7.75 4.38 -1.75
C VAL A 82 -8.60 3.29 -2.40
N ILE A 83 -8.02 2.11 -2.58
CA ILE A 83 -8.70 0.93 -3.13
C ILE A 83 -8.53 -0.20 -2.11
N THR A 84 -9.63 -0.83 -1.72
CA THR A 84 -9.58 -2.05 -0.91
C THR A 84 -9.89 -3.25 -1.80
N ILE A 85 -9.01 -4.26 -1.81
CA ILE A 85 -9.24 -5.51 -2.53
C ILE A 85 -10.02 -6.45 -1.62
N LEU A 86 -11.31 -6.61 -1.91
CA LEU A 86 -12.20 -7.49 -1.16
C LEU A 86 -11.71 -8.94 -1.22
N GLY A 87 -11.72 -9.61 -0.07
CA GLY A 87 -11.25 -10.97 0.10
C GLY A 87 -9.73 -11.16 0.02
N ALA A 88 -8.95 -10.08 -0.12
CA ALA A 88 -7.49 -10.15 -0.01
C ALA A 88 -7.03 -10.03 1.44
N ASP A 89 -5.91 -10.67 1.75
CA ASP A 89 -5.16 -10.57 3.01
C ASP A 89 -3.75 -9.98 2.74
N HIS A 90 -3.01 -9.70 3.80
CA HIS A 90 -1.77 -8.93 3.76
C HIS A 90 -0.73 -9.44 2.77
N TYR A 91 -0.59 -10.77 2.67
CA TYR A 91 0.42 -11.42 1.83
C TYR A 91 -0.03 -11.68 0.40
N ASP A 92 -1.31 -11.39 0.06
CA ASP A 92 -1.79 -11.49 -1.32
C ASP A 92 -1.11 -10.49 -2.27
N PHE A 93 -0.46 -9.47 -1.71
CA PHE A 93 0.32 -8.46 -2.42
C PHE A 93 1.74 -8.91 -2.80
N THR A 94 2.10 -10.17 -2.51
CA THR A 94 3.43 -10.74 -2.77
C THR A 94 3.33 -11.91 -3.74
N ASP A 95 4.46 -12.52 -4.11
CA ASP A 95 4.49 -13.73 -4.93
C ASP A 95 4.10 -15.00 -4.14
N LEU A 96 3.98 -14.94 -2.81
CA LEU A 96 3.67 -16.11 -1.97
C LEU A 96 2.45 -16.93 -2.40
N PRO A 97 1.30 -16.31 -2.80
CA PRO A 97 0.14 -17.07 -3.25
C PRO A 97 0.39 -17.92 -4.51
N ALA A 98 1.40 -17.58 -5.32
CA ALA A 98 1.77 -18.32 -6.53
C ALA A 98 2.79 -19.44 -6.25
N LEU A 99 3.53 -19.37 -5.14
CA LEU A 99 4.65 -20.28 -4.85
C LEU A 99 4.21 -21.62 -4.21
N SER A 100 3.04 -21.68 -3.57
CA SER A 100 2.59 -22.91 -2.90
C SER A 100 1.07 -23.09 -2.90
N PRO A 101 0.55 -24.26 -3.30
CA PRO A 101 -0.87 -24.58 -3.15
C PRO A 101 -1.31 -24.68 -1.68
N LEU A 102 -0.36 -24.74 -0.74
CA LEU A 102 -0.61 -24.78 0.70
C LEU A 102 -0.75 -23.38 1.32
N ALA A 103 -0.47 -22.30 0.59
CA ALA A 103 -0.59 -20.91 1.08
C ALA A 103 -1.94 -20.60 1.77
N PRO A 104 -3.13 -20.99 1.22
CA PRO A 104 -4.39 -20.80 1.93
C PRO A 104 -4.50 -21.57 3.25
N GLN A 105 -3.85 -22.74 3.36
CA GLN A 105 -3.91 -23.57 4.56
C GLN A 105 -3.02 -23.02 5.69
N LEU A 106 -2.04 -22.20 5.33
CA LEU A 106 -1.12 -21.54 6.27
C LEU A 106 -1.62 -20.15 6.70
N GLY A 107 -2.80 -19.72 6.25
CA GLY A 107 -3.32 -18.36 6.52
C GLY A 107 -2.47 -17.26 5.88
N LEU A 108 -1.72 -17.59 4.82
CA LEU A 108 -0.84 -16.65 4.12
C LEU A 108 -1.53 -15.97 2.92
N LYS A 109 -2.84 -16.15 2.77
CA LYS A 109 -3.65 -15.46 1.76
C LYS A 109 -5.13 -15.43 2.14
N GLY A 110 -5.85 -14.47 1.61
CA GLY A 110 -7.31 -14.37 1.72
C GLY A 110 -8.04 -15.35 0.79
N PRO A 111 -9.39 -15.37 0.83
CA PRO A 111 -10.23 -16.21 -0.02
C PRO A 111 -10.18 -15.86 -1.51
N ILE A 112 -9.76 -14.65 -1.89
CA ILE A 112 -9.62 -14.28 -3.30
C ILE A 112 -8.57 -15.15 -4.02
N PRO A 113 -8.77 -15.49 -5.31
CA PRO A 113 -7.73 -16.13 -6.10
C PRO A 113 -6.49 -15.25 -6.23
N GLY A 114 -5.31 -15.78 -5.89
CA GLY A 114 -4.06 -15.01 -5.96
C GLY A 114 -3.78 -14.43 -7.35
N ALA A 115 -4.06 -15.18 -8.42
CA ALA A 115 -3.95 -14.69 -9.79
C ALA A 115 -4.86 -13.47 -10.08
N GLN A 116 -6.03 -13.41 -9.46
CA GLN A 116 -6.93 -12.25 -9.58
C GLN A 116 -6.36 -11.04 -8.85
N VAL A 117 -5.78 -11.22 -7.65
CA VAL A 117 -5.09 -10.14 -6.94
C VAL A 117 -3.95 -9.61 -7.79
N GLN A 118 -3.07 -10.48 -8.30
CA GLN A 118 -1.93 -10.07 -9.12
C GLN A 118 -2.36 -9.29 -10.37
N LYS A 119 -3.46 -9.70 -11.02
CA LYS A 119 -4.04 -8.93 -12.13
C LYS A 119 -4.48 -7.54 -11.69
N ILE A 120 -5.19 -7.42 -10.57
CA ILE A 120 -5.61 -6.12 -10.02
C ILE A 120 -4.39 -5.24 -9.73
N LEU A 121 -3.35 -5.79 -9.08
CA LEU A 121 -2.14 -5.03 -8.75
C LEU A 121 -1.46 -4.48 -10.00
N MET A 122 -1.25 -5.31 -11.02
CA MET A 122 -0.59 -4.87 -12.25
C MET A 122 -1.41 -3.84 -13.02
N ASP A 123 -2.70 -4.12 -13.24
CA ASP A 123 -3.57 -3.21 -13.98
C ASP A 123 -3.65 -1.84 -13.29
N THR A 124 -3.81 -1.85 -11.97
CA THR A 124 -3.93 -0.62 -11.18
C THR A 124 -2.61 0.16 -11.14
N THR A 125 -1.49 -0.53 -11.00
CA THR A 125 -0.16 0.10 -10.90
C THR A 125 0.28 0.69 -12.23
N LEU A 126 -0.02 0.04 -13.35
CA LEU A 126 0.32 0.54 -14.68
C LEU A 126 -0.59 1.69 -15.14
N ALA A 127 -1.83 1.73 -14.65
CA ALA A 127 -2.77 2.80 -14.96
C ALA A 127 -2.53 4.08 -14.15
N PHE A 128 -1.86 3.97 -13.01
CA PHE A 128 -1.47 5.09 -12.14
C PHE A 128 -0.19 5.77 -12.64
#